data_AF-A0A9W7X846-F1
#
_entry.id   AF-A0A9W7X846-F1
#
_cell.length_a   1.000
_cell.length_b   1.000
_cell.length_c   1.000
_cell.angle_alpha   90.00
_cell.angle_beta   90.00
_cell.angle_gamma   90.00
#
_symmetry.space_group_name_H-M   'P 1'
#
loop_
_entity.id
_entity.type
_entity.pdbx_description
1 polymer ?
#
loop_
_entity_poly.entity_id
_entity_poly.type
_entity_poly.pdbx_seq_one_letter_code
_entity_poly.pdbx_strand_id
1 'polypeptide(L)'
;MGNALLRCFEGDDHHHPQGGRARDRYPYYQPQYYGGDPPPASAAPPPPLPRPQPHHQPPPAPHGAAAPTTTQAAAGPNTGHRRQRNSGAHANGAVASPYQRSSTEDIDESSAEGLCDAKSFAKANAMLIQVPVLGTTRTFWRLSDTATRISRKLALILRNHHAVGKRLASPLQLSNIWIGIGGGSATGSTVKLRGVSFTDKGFGVERVRDDYRHLSAVLRSLIRASGGDLNRLPPDYREFLALLESDALAMEDEFLVVNNAALLPMKNRTEAFLVLHERIVKHLGRTDRAKKKRILARLPYEKDWLDTARANTKINQWVVNVNNEYKRTPGDLLRLNRNVRSHLHEYNDGDGIEEALYCEWPELLMDMEWLLHSEGELQGTDIENKFG
;
A
#
# COMPACT_ATOMS: atom_id res chain seq x y z
N MET A 1 -38.65 14.38 16.02
CA MET A 1 -37.33 14.00 15.51
C MET A 1 -37.53 12.83 14.57
N GLY A 2 -37.10 12.93 13.31
CA GLY A 2 -37.41 11.91 12.30
C GLY A 2 -36.35 10.81 12.27
N ASN A 3 -36.78 9.54 12.38
CA ASN A 3 -35.90 8.40 12.17
C ASN A 3 -35.62 8.25 10.67
N ALA A 4 -34.42 8.63 10.23
CA ALA A 4 -33.92 8.25 8.91
C ALA A 4 -33.58 6.75 8.93
N LEU A 5 -34.42 5.92 8.31
CA LEU A 5 -34.19 4.50 8.14
C LEU A 5 -32.96 4.27 7.24
N LEU A 6 -31.98 3.53 7.76
CA LEU A 6 -30.68 3.34 7.11
C LEU A 6 -30.75 2.32 5.97
N ARG A 7 -30.35 2.75 4.77
CA ARG A 7 -30.19 1.87 3.60
C ARG A 7 -28.91 1.04 3.70
N CYS A 8 -28.96 -0.02 4.50
CA CYS A 8 -28.04 -1.14 4.28
C CYS A 8 -28.44 -1.84 2.97
N PHE A 9 -27.60 -1.68 1.95
CA PHE A 9 -27.78 -2.36 0.66
C PHE A 9 -27.75 -3.89 0.86
N GLU A 10 -28.64 -4.59 0.16
CA GLU A 10 -28.64 -6.05 0.11
C GLU A 10 -27.35 -6.56 -0.55
N GLY A 11 -26.86 -7.72 -0.10
CA GLY A 11 -25.93 -8.50 -0.92
C GLY A 11 -26.70 -9.20 -2.03
N ASP A 12 -26.11 -9.29 -3.23
CA ASP A 12 -26.67 -9.92 -4.46
C ASP A 12 -26.91 -11.46 -4.36
N ASP A 13 -27.24 -12.00 -3.18
CA ASP A 13 -27.27 -13.45 -2.91
C ASP A 13 -28.64 -14.11 -3.18
N HIS A 14 -29.70 -13.34 -3.46
CA HIS A 14 -31.09 -13.85 -3.62
C HIS A 14 -31.85 -13.28 -4.84
N HIS A 15 -31.30 -13.37 -6.05
CA HIS A 15 -32.07 -13.07 -7.27
C HIS A 15 -32.13 -14.28 -8.24
N HIS A 16 -33.35 -14.78 -8.44
CA HIS A 16 -33.69 -15.63 -9.58
C HIS A 16 -33.66 -14.79 -10.88
N PRO A 17 -33.38 -15.40 -12.05
CA PRO A 17 -33.23 -14.65 -13.28
C PRO A 17 -34.58 -14.26 -13.88
N GLN A 18 -34.97 -12.99 -13.74
CA GLN A 18 -35.86 -12.33 -14.69
C GLN A 18 -35.19 -11.07 -15.24
N GLY A 19 -35.26 -10.91 -16.57
CA GLY A 19 -34.46 -9.92 -17.28
C GLY A 19 -35.00 -8.50 -17.15
N GLY A 20 -34.11 -7.56 -16.86
CA GLY A 20 -34.37 -6.12 -16.91
C GLY A 20 -33.07 -5.36 -17.12
N ARG A 21 -32.96 -4.61 -18.21
CA ARG A 21 -31.78 -3.77 -18.47
C ARG A 21 -31.82 -2.52 -17.59
N ALA A 22 -30.94 -2.44 -16.59
CA ALA A 22 -30.55 -1.20 -15.94
C ALA A 22 -29.03 -1.05 -16.01
N ARG A 23 -28.56 0.05 -16.64
CA ARG A 23 -27.14 0.44 -16.66
C ARG A 23 -26.92 1.50 -15.58
N ASP A 24 -26.67 1.07 -14.35
CA ASP A 24 -26.25 2.01 -13.31
C ASP A 24 -24.73 2.23 -13.39
N ARG A 25 -24.37 3.36 -14.01
CA ARG A 25 -23.00 3.90 -13.97
C ARG A 25 -22.77 4.49 -12.58
N TYR A 26 -21.81 3.95 -11.84
CA TYR A 26 -21.25 4.66 -10.70
C TYR A 26 -20.49 5.92 -11.19
N PRO A 27 -20.70 7.10 -10.58
CA PRO A 27 -19.75 8.20 -10.71
C PRO A 27 -18.46 7.85 -9.95
N TYR A 28 -17.36 8.54 -10.27
CA TYR A 28 -16.04 8.36 -9.64
C TYR A 28 -15.27 7.07 -9.98
N TYR A 29 -15.32 6.61 -11.25
CA TYR A 29 -14.15 5.94 -11.84
C TYR A 29 -14.09 6.17 -13.37
N GLN A 30 -13.13 6.99 -13.81
CA GLN A 30 -12.70 7.06 -15.20
C GLN A 30 -11.18 6.86 -15.23
N PRO A 31 -10.69 5.66 -15.61
CA PRO A 31 -9.27 5.45 -15.85
C PRO A 31 -8.83 6.30 -17.04
N GLN A 32 -7.90 7.23 -16.83
CA GLN A 32 -7.24 7.93 -17.94
C GLN A 32 -6.20 7.01 -18.58
N TYR A 33 -6.63 6.25 -19.58
CA TYR A 33 -5.72 5.57 -20.48
C TYR A 33 -5.05 6.60 -21.41
N TYR A 34 -3.76 6.85 -21.19
CA TYR A 34 -2.91 7.52 -22.16
C TYR A 34 -2.38 6.50 -23.18
N GLY A 35 -2.69 6.70 -24.47
CA GLY A 35 -2.11 5.92 -25.57
C GLY A 35 -3.05 5.78 -26.78
N GLY A 36 -2.75 6.48 -27.87
CA GLY A 36 -3.47 6.39 -29.14
C GLY A 36 -3.57 7.74 -29.86
N ASP A 37 -3.13 7.78 -31.12
CA ASP A 37 -2.94 9.01 -31.91
C ASP A 37 -4.22 9.80 -32.23
N PRO A 38 -4.13 11.13 -32.47
CA PRO A 38 -5.28 11.96 -32.78
C PRO A 38 -5.85 11.70 -34.19
N PRO A 39 -7.18 11.75 -34.37
CA PRO A 39 -7.81 11.62 -35.69
C PRO A 39 -7.57 12.88 -36.56
N PRO A 40 -7.61 12.75 -37.90
CA PRO A 40 -7.29 13.84 -38.82
C PRO A 40 -8.36 14.94 -38.82
N ALA A 41 -7.91 16.19 -39.03
CA ALA A 41 -8.74 17.38 -38.99
C ALA A 41 -9.74 17.44 -40.16
N SER A 42 -10.97 17.88 -39.86
CA SER A 42 -11.94 18.37 -40.85
C SER A 42 -12.29 19.83 -40.54
N ALA A 43 -12.50 20.63 -41.58
CA ALA A 43 -12.24 22.08 -41.52
C ALA A 43 -13.49 22.96 -41.33
N ALA A 44 -13.35 24.01 -40.51
CA ALA A 44 -13.92 25.38 -40.64
C ALA A 44 -13.94 26.09 -39.24
N PRO A 45 -14.05 27.43 -39.16
CA PRO A 45 -13.52 28.52 -40.00
C PRO A 45 -12.48 29.40 -39.23
N PRO A 46 -11.81 30.40 -39.84
CA PRO A 46 -10.80 31.22 -39.16
C PRO A 46 -11.36 32.21 -38.10
N PRO A 47 -10.52 32.68 -37.14
CA PRO A 47 -10.97 33.44 -35.98
C PRO A 47 -11.23 34.94 -36.28
N PRO A 48 -12.10 35.60 -35.49
CA PRO A 48 -12.26 37.06 -35.53
C PRO A 48 -11.06 37.79 -34.91
N LEU A 49 -10.68 38.92 -35.51
CA LEU A 49 -9.59 39.80 -35.07
C LEU A 49 -9.89 40.49 -33.72
N PRO A 50 -8.86 40.86 -32.93
CA PRO A 50 -9.03 41.42 -31.60
C PRO A 50 -9.62 42.83 -31.61
N ARG A 51 -10.49 43.13 -30.63
CA ARG A 51 -10.94 44.51 -30.32
C ARG A 51 -10.14 45.12 -29.15
N PRO A 52 -9.99 46.45 -29.08
CA PRO A 52 -9.07 47.10 -28.15
C PRO A 52 -9.60 47.15 -26.71
N GLN A 53 -8.71 47.00 -25.73
CA GLN A 53 -9.00 47.38 -24.34
C GLN A 53 -8.82 48.89 -24.15
N PRO A 54 -9.74 49.60 -23.48
CA PRO A 54 -9.51 50.98 -23.04
C PRO A 54 -8.63 51.05 -21.78
N HIS A 55 -7.67 51.97 -21.78
CA HIS A 55 -6.85 52.28 -20.61
C HIS A 55 -7.66 52.96 -19.50
N HIS A 56 -7.41 52.61 -18.24
CA HIS A 56 -7.49 53.57 -17.13
C HIS A 56 -6.36 53.32 -16.10
N GLN A 57 -5.93 54.40 -15.45
CA GLN A 57 -4.65 54.52 -14.76
C GLN A 57 -4.73 54.21 -13.25
N PRO A 58 -3.61 53.84 -12.60
CA PRO A 58 -3.46 53.86 -11.15
C PRO A 58 -2.93 55.22 -10.64
N PRO A 59 -3.39 55.68 -9.47
CA PRO A 59 -2.53 56.43 -8.54
C PRO A 59 -2.86 56.12 -7.05
N PRO A 60 -2.15 56.69 -6.05
CA PRO A 60 -0.70 56.69 -5.89
C PRO A 60 -0.24 56.34 -4.44
N ALA A 61 1.06 56.20 -4.26
CA ALA A 61 1.79 56.49 -3.00
C ALA A 61 2.76 57.67 -3.30
N PRO A 62 3.60 58.22 -2.37
CA PRO A 62 3.86 57.88 -0.96
C PRO A 62 4.06 59.13 -0.03
N HIS A 63 4.42 58.92 1.25
CA HIS A 63 5.31 59.76 2.09
C HIS A 63 5.76 58.89 3.31
N GLY A 64 6.98 58.92 3.87
CA GLY A 64 8.25 59.55 3.50
C GLY A 64 9.15 59.82 4.73
N ALA A 65 10.41 59.35 4.76
CA ALA A 65 11.52 59.84 5.61
C ALA A 65 12.88 59.19 5.23
N ALA A 66 13.99 59.93 5.35
CA ALA A 66 15.36 59.55 4.93
C ALA A 66 16.27 59.25 6.16
N ALA A 67 17.23 58.30 6.13
CA ALA A 67 18.66 58.43 5.71
C ALA A 67 19.55 59.24 6.72
N PRO A 68 20.92 59.16 6.74
CA PRO A 68 21.82 58.77 5.63
C PRO A 68 23.20 58.09 5.90
N THR A 69 23.87 57.68 4.79
CA THR A 69 25.36 57.65 4.52
C THR A 69 26.28 56.61 5.21
N THR A 70 27.41 56.12 4.63
CA THR A 70 28.24 56.60 3.47
C THR A 70 29.11 55.50 2.79
N THR A 71 29.47 55.66 1.50
CA THR A 71 30.68 55.16 0.74
C THR A 71 30.97 53.63 0.61
N GLN A 72 31.56 53.04 -0.45
CA GLN A 72 32.16 53.45 -1.76
C GLN A 72 32.06 52.23 -2.73
N ALA A 73 31.70 52.34 -4.03
CA ALA A 73 32.55 52.48 -5.24
C ALA A 73 33.60 51.35 -5.50
N ALA A 74 33.87 50.82 -6.72
CA ALA A 74 33.24 50.88 -8.06
C ALA A 74 33.91 49.90 -9.08
N ALA A 75 33.26 49.62 -10.23
CA ALA A 75 33.80 49.08 -11.52
C ALA A 75 34.50 47.69 -11.54
N GLY A 76 34.66 46.96 -12.67
CA GLY A 76 34.34 47.13 -14.10
C GLY A 76 34.80 45.90 -14.96
N PRO A 77 34.47 45.78 -16.27
CA PRO A 77 34.28 44.46 -16.95
C PRO A 77 35.14 44.16 -18.23
N ASN A 78 34.80 43.06 -18.96
CA ASN A 78 35.24 42.60 -20.32
C ASN A 78 36.65 41.93 -20.43
N THR A 79 37.04 41.08 -21.42
CA THR A 79 36.49 40.40 -22.65
C THR A 79 37.31 39.08 -22.90
N GLY A 80 37.15 38.17 -23.90
CA GLY A 80 36.18 37.96 -25.01
C GLY A 80 36.77 37.20 -26.24
N HIS A 81 36.12 36.09 -26.70
CA HIS A 81 36.42 35.27 -27.92
C HIS A 81 37.71 34.38 -27.91
N ARG A 82 37.84 33.20 -28.59
CA ARG A 82 37.57 32.89 -30.03
C ARG A 82 37.73 31.38 -30.41
N ARG A 83 36.75 30.85 -31.18
CA ARG A 83 36.73 29.74 -32.18
C ARG A 83 37.88 28.71 -32.32
N GLN A 84 37.51 27.44 -32.60
CA GLN A 84 37.73 26.82 -33.94
C GLN A 84 36.83 25.59 -34.23
N ARG A 85 36.69 25.24 -35.53
CA ARG A 85 35.95 24.09 -36.11
C ARG A 85 36.94 23.05 -36.64
N ASN A 86 36.51 21.79 -36.84
CA ASN A 86 36.64 21.13 -38.16
C ASN A 86 35.71 19.91 -38.31
N SER A 87 35.63 19.37 -39.53
CA SER A 87 34.45 18.65 -40.05
C SER A 87 34.77 17.38 -40.84
N GLY A 88 33.79 16.48 -40.96
CA GLY A 88 33.64 15.46 -42.02
C GLY A 88 34.01 14.01 -41.64
N ALA A 89 33.56 12.97 -42.35
CA ALA A 89 32.45 12.83 -43.32
C ALA A 89 32.28 11.33 -43.72
N HIS A 90 31.04 10.80 -43.78
CA HIS A 90 30.59 9.59 -44.55
C HIS A 90 31.32 8.22 -44.31
N ALA A 91 30.75 7.00 -44.49
CA ALA A 91 29.42 6.50 -44.89
C ALA A 91 29.20 5.02 -44.43
N ASN A 92 27.97 4.51 -44.67
CA ASN A 92 27.54 3.10 -44.78
C ASN A 92 27.53 2.18 -43.54
N GLY A 93 26.31 1.80 -43.14
CA GLY A 93 26.05 0.87 -42.03
C GLY A 93 25.90 -0.60 -42.40
N ALA A 94 25.65 -1.39 -41.35
CA ALA A 94 24.94 -2.67 -41.35
C ALA A 94 24.28 -2.84 -39.96
N VAL A 95 23.16 -3.57 -39.88
CA VAL A 95 22.33 -3.71 -38.67
C VAL A 95 22.54 -5.08 -38.02
N ALA A 96 22.86 -5.12 -36.73
CA ALA A 96 22.68 -6.32 -35.88
C ALA A 96 22.61 -6.01 -34.36
N SER A 97 21.44 -6.22 -33.78
CA SER A 97 21.07 -6.51 -32.37
C SER A 97 21.93 -6.02 -31.18
N PRO A 98 21.41 -5.13 -30.31
CA PRO A 98 21.97 -4.80 -29.01
C PRO A 98 21.22 -5.47 -27.83
N TYR A 99 21.60 -6.70 -27.46
CA TYR A 99 21.17 -7.32 -26.19
C TYR A 99 22.36 -7.91 -25.42
N GLN A 100 23.30 -7.04 -25.06
CA GLN A 100 24.30 -7.31 -24.03
C GLN A 100 24.73 -6.01 -23.35
N ARG A 101 24.01 -5.65 -22.27
CA ARG A 101 24.51 -4.75 -21.23
C ARG A 101 24.15 -5.34 -19.88
N SER A 102 25.18 -5.78 -19.16
CA SER A 102 25.07 -6.12 -17.75
C SER A 102 24.78 -4.86 -16.95
N SER A 103 23.59 -4.75 -16.38
CA SER A 103 23.30 -3.79 -15.33
C SER A 103 23.84 -4.29 -13.99
N THR A 104 25.18 -4.29 -13.87
CA THR A 104 25.76 -3.94 -12.58
C THR A 104 25.56 -2.44 -12.42
N GLU A 105 24.36 -2.07 -11.97
CA GLU A 105 24.11 -0.72 -11.47
C GLU A 105 24.90 -0.59 -10.17
N ASP A 106 26.10 -0.04 -10.30
CA ASP A 106 26.84 0.52 -9.18
C ASP A 106 25.92 1.54 -8.51
N ILE A 107 25.42 1.17 -7.32
CA ILE A 107 24.39 1.93 -6.63
C ILE A 107 24.97 3.30 -6.27
N ASP A 108 24.39 4.34 -6.85
CA ASP A 108 24.71 5.73 -6.54
C ASP A 108 24.56 6.00 -5.03
N GLU A 109 25.70 6.11 -4.34
CA GLU A 109 25.76 6.42 -2.90
C GLU A 109 25.51 7.91 -2.60
N SER A 110 25.23 8.76 -3.60
CA SER A 110 25.01 10.20 -3.42
C SER A 110 23.62 10.59 -2.88
N SER A 111 22.71 9.62 -2.68
CA SER A 111 21.40 9.88 -2.07
C SER A 111 21.56 10.42 -0.64
N ALA A 112 21.13 11.67 -0.40
CA ALA A 112 21.23 12.38 0.88
C ALA A 112 20.37 11.82 2.04
N GLU A 113 19.94 10.56 1.95
CA GLU A 113 19.26 9.84 3.01
C GLU A 113 20.27 9.30 4.02
N GLY A 114 20.20 9.76 5.27
CA GLY A 114 21.03 9.22 6.35
C GLY A 114 20.68 7.75 6.62
N LEU A 115 21.54 6.83 6.21
CA LEU A 115 21.41 5.41 6.58
C LEU A 115 21.91 5.17 8.00
N CYS A 116 21.11 4.49 8.81
CA CYS A 116 21.52 3.99 10.13
C CYS A 116 21.37 2.47 10.21
N ASP A 117 22.08 1.84 11.15
CA ASP A 117 21.91 0.42 11.42
C ASP A 117 20.53 0.16 12.05
N ALA A 118 19.93 -0.99 11.74
CA ALA A 118 18.56 -1.27 12.13
C ALA A 118 18.35 -1.42 13.65
N LYS A 119 19.41 -1.69 14.43
CA LYS A 119 19.34 -1.76 15.90
C LYS A 119 19.26 -0.35 16.49
N SER A 120 20.03 0.60 15.99
CA SER A 120 19.92 2.01 16.35
C SER A 120 18.58 2.60 15.91
N PHE A 121 18.12 2.27 14.69
CA PHE A 121 16.78 2.67 14.23
C PHE A 121 15.67 2.18 15.16
N ALA A 122 15.67 0.88 15.49
CA ALA A 122 14.66 0.28 16.35
C ALA A 122 14.63 0.90 17.75
N LYS A 123 15.80 1.16 18.35
CA LYS A 123 15.88 1.87 19.64
C LYS A 123 15.23 3.26 19.64
N ALA A 124 15.24 3.95 18.49
CA ALA A 124 14.67 5.28 18.34
C ALA A 124 13.20 5.28 17.86
N ASN A 125 12.66 4.14 17.40
CA ASN A 125 11.36 4.08 16.74
C ASN A 125 10.54 2.88 17.24
N ALA A 126 9.37 3.13 17.84
CA ALA A 126 8.47 2.07 18.29
C ALA A 126 7.97 1.21 17.11
N MET A 127 8.31 -0.08 17.11
CA MET A 127 7.82 -1.03 16.11
C MET A 127 6.42 -1.56 16.47
N LEU A 128 6.12 -1.66 17.76
CA LEU A 128 4.83 -2.07 18.30
C LEU A 128 4.23 -0.89 19.08
N ILE A 129 3.00 -0.52 18.80
CA ILE A 129 2.29 0.62 19.40
C ILE A 129 0.94 0.19 19.98
N GLN A 130 0.51 0.85 21.06
CA GLN A 130 -0.79 0.64 21.69
C GLN A 130 -1.75 1.74 21.22
N VAL A 131 -2.92 1.34 20.73
CA VAL A 131 -3.96 2.26 20.23
C VAL A 131 -5.27 2.08 21.02
N PRO A 132 -6.07 3.14 21.23
CA PRO A 132 -7.40 3.02 21.82
C PRO A 132 -8.37 2.42 20.79
N VAL A 133 -9.18 1.44 21.20
CA VAL A 133 -10.18 0.83 20.30
C VAL A 133 -11.42 1.71 20.29
N LEU A 134 -11.51 2.57 19.28
CA LEU A 134 -12.60 3.51 19.06
C LEU A 134 -13.98 2.84 19.22
N GLY A 135 -14.83 3.44 20.03
CA GLY A 135 -16.15 2.91 20.38
C GLY A 135 -16.17 1.98 21.60
N THR A 136 -15.03 1.73 22.24
CA THR A 136 -14.89 0.94 23.49
C THR A 136 -13.94 1.61 24.49
N THR A 137 -13.77 1.01 25.68
CA THR A 137 -12.74 1.38 26.67
C THR A 137 -11.44 0.60 26.53
N ARG A 138 -11.33 -0.30 25.54
CA ARG A 138 -10.18 -1.19 25.37
C ARG A 138 -9.03 -0.50 24.64
N THR A 139 -7.87 -1.12 24.73
CA THR A 139 -6.70 -0.80 23.89
C THR A 139 -6.25 -2.06 23.15
N PHE A 140 -5.60 -1.86 22.01
CA PHE A 140 -5.09 -2.92 21.15
C PHE A 140 -3.63 -2.65 20.83
N TRP A 141 -2.83 -3.70 20.64
CA TRP A 141 -1.43 -3.60 20.26
C TRP A 141 -1.26 -3.95 18.79
N ARG A 142 -0.66 -3.06 18.01
CA ARG A 142 -0.41 -3.27 16.58
C ARG A 142 0.99 -2.87 16.16
N LEU A 143 1.41 -3.34 15.00
CA LEU A 143 2.63 -2.86 14.34
C LEU A 143 2.43 -1.40 13.93
N SER A 144 3.49 -0.59 14.04
CA SER A 144 3.52 0.72 13.42
C SER A 144 3.66 0.60 11.89
N ASP A 145 3.11 1.55 11.14
CA ASP A 145 3.20 1.54 9.66
C ASP A 145 4.66 1.51 9.15
N THR A 146 5.62 1.96 9.97
CA THR A 146 7.05 1.86 9.66
C THR A 146 7.56 0.42 9.86
N ALA A 147 7.12 -0.28 10.90
CA ALA A 147 7.47 -1.67 11.13
C ALA A 147 6.89 -2.61 10.04
N THR A 148 5.64 -2.36 9.59
CA THR A 148 5.03 -3.14 8.49
C THR A 148 5.78 -2.91 7.18
N ARG A 149 6.10 -1.65 6.83
CA ARG A 149 6.95 -1.30 5.66
C ARG A 149 8.33 -1.94 5.71
N ILE A 150 9.02 -1.93 6.85
CA ILE A 150 10.34 -2.57 6.99
C ILE A 150 10.21 -4.08 6.78
N SER A 151 9.21 -4.71 7.41
CA SER A 151 8.94 -6.15 7.28
C SER A 151 8.70 -6.55 5.82
N ARG A 152 7.83 -5.82 5.10
CA ARG A 152 7.57 -6.05 3.67
C ARG A 152 8.80 -5.82 2.79
N LYS A 153 9.57 -4.74 2.99
CA LYS A 153 10.78 -4.48 2.18
C LYS A 153 11.82 -5.58 2.36
N LEU A 154 11.99 -6.12 3.56
CA LEU A 154 12.88 -7.27 3.78
C LEU A 154 12.37 -8.54 3.07
N ALA A 155 11.07 -8.85 3.17
CA ALA A 155 10.48 -10.00 2.47
C ALA A 155 10.60 -9.88 0.94
N LEU A 156 10.41 -8.68 0.38
CA LEU A 156 10.59 -8.38 -1.04
C LEU A 156 12.04 -8.57 -1.50
N ILE A 157 13.03 -8.16 -0.71
CA ILE A 157 14.45 -8.37 -1.04
C ILE A 157 14.74 -9.86 -1.19
N LEU A 158 14.28 -10.71 -0.26
CA LEU A 158 14.45 -12.15 -0.36
C LEU A 158 13.75 -12.73 -1.59
N ARG A 159 12.45 -12.43 -1.78
CA ARG A 159 11.67 -12.90 -2.94
C ARG A 159 12.30 -12.52 -4.28
N ASN A 160 12.83 -11.29 -4.40
CA ASN A 160 13.49 -10.83 -5.62
C ASN A 160 14.77 -11.64 -5.94
N HIS A 161 15.49 -12.12 -4.93
CA HIS A 161 16.63 -13.02 -5.12
C HIS A 161 16.19 -14.46 -5.38
N HIS A 162 15.17 -14.96 -4.70
CA HIS A 162 14.61 -16.29 -4.94
C HIS A 162 14.07 -16.43 -6.38
N ALA A 163 13.42 -15.39 -6.91
CA ALA A 163 12.93 -15.31 -8.29
C ALA A 163 14.03 -15.43 -9.36
N VAL A 164 15.29 -15.13 -9.03
CA VAL A 164 16.46 -15.34 -9.91
C VAL A 164 17.31 -16.55 -9.49
N GLY A 165 16.72 -17.50 -8.75
CA GLY A 165 17.37 -18.76 -8.34
C GLY A 165 18.46 -18.59 -7.30
N LYS A 166 18.43 -17.53 -6.48
CA LYS A 166 19.45 -17.23 -5.47
C LYS A 166 18.85 -17.17 -4.07
N ARG A 167 19.55 -17.77 -3.11
CA ARG A 167 19.31 -17.70 -1.66
C ARG A 167 20.39 -16.89 -0.95
N LEU A 168 20.21 -16.55 0.31
CA LEU A 168 21.29 -16.06 1.18
C LEU A 168 22.41 -17.11 1.26
N ALA A 169 23.66 -16.67 1.17
CA ALA A 169 24.82 -17.54 1.37
C ALA A 169 25.08 -17.86 2.86
N SER A 170 24.62 -16.98 3.75
CA SER A 170 24.76 -17.04 5.21
C SER A 170 23.49 -16.53 5.90
N PRO A 171 23.16 -16.99 7.13
CA PRO A 171 22.00 -16.51 7.90
C PRO A 171 21.88 -14.98 7.94
N LEU A 172 20.68 -14.45 7.73
CA LEU A 172 20.40 -13.01 7.85
C LEU A 172 20.50 -12.57 9.32
N GLN A 173 21.23 -11.48 9.58
CA GLN A 173 21.38 -10.91 10.92
C GLN A 173 20.87 -9.47 11.00
N LEU A 174 20.53 -9.02 12.21
CA LEU A 174 20.10 -7.64 12.45
C LEU A 174 21.15 -6.60 12.03
N SER A 175 22.44 -6.93 12.16
CA SER A 175 23.61 -6.13 11.73
C SER A 175 23.70 -5.95 10.22
N ASN A 176 23.06 -6.81 9.43
CA ASN A 176 23.04 -6.69 7.98
C ASN A 176 22.09 -5.60 7.47
N ILE A 177 21.18 -5.10 8.31
CA ILE A 177 20.03 -4.31 7.86
C ILE A 177 20.30 -2.83 8.15
N TRP A 178 20.12 -2.02 7.12
CA TRP A 178 20.33 -0.58 7.15
C TRP A 178 19.05 0.12 6.72
N ILE A 179 18.66 1.13 7.49
CA ILE A 179 17.38 1.82 7.34
C ILE A 179 17.65 3.30 7.05
N GLY A 180 17.07 3.80 5.96
CA GLY A 180 17.13 5.19 5.56
C GLY A 180 16.22 6.05 6.45
N ILE A 181 16.84 7.01 7.12
CA ILE A 181 16.17 8.10 7.82
C ILE A 181 15.90 9.19 6.78
N GLY A 182 14.81 9.04 6.03
CA GLY A 182 14.41 10.01 5.02
C GLY A 182 14.14 11.39 5.62
N GLY A 183 14.79 12.42 5.09
CA GLY A 183 14.54 13.81 5.49
C GLY A 183 13.20 14.30 4.95
N GLY A 184 12.17 14.33 5.81
CA GLY A 184 10.91 15.03 5.56
C GLY A 184 9.92 14.43 4.55
N SER A 185 10.32 13.45 3.71
CA SER A 185 9.38 12.82 2.78
C SER A 185 8.57 11.70 3.45
N ALA A 186 7.24 11.75 3.30
CA ALA A 186 6.30 10.75 3.82
C ALA A 186 6.35 9.38 3.09
N THR A 187 7.34 9.17 2.21
CA THR A 187 7.48 7.99 1.34
C THR A 187 8.55 7.01 1.83
N GLY A 188 8.29 6.42 2.99
CA GLY A 188 8.71 5.05 3.34
C GLY A 188 10.21 4.75 3.43
N SER A 189 10.74 4.72 4.66
CA SER A 189 12.07 4.26 5.06
C SER A 189 12.68 3.23 4.11
N THR A 190 13.73 3.63 3.41
CA THR A 190 14.58 2.77 2.56
C THR A 190 15.15 1.65 3.40
N VAL A 191 15.14 0.41 2.91
CA VAL A 191 15.76 -0.72 3.60
C VAL A 191 16.78 -1.33 2.64
N LYS A 192 18.03 -1.43 3.09
CA LYS A 192 19.15 -2.00 2.34
C LYS A 192 19.80 -3.11 3.17
N LEU A 193 20.30 -4.15 2.50
CA LEU A 193 21.17 -5.15 3.11
C LEU A 193 22.64 -4.79 2.84
N ARG A 194 23.49 -4.90 3.86
CA ARG A 194 24.95 -4.74 3.77
C ARG A 194 25.66 -5.93 4.42
N GLY A 195 26.80 -6.33 3.86
CA GLY A 195 27.52 -7.53 4.32
C GLY A 195 26.76 -8.84 4.10
N VAL A 196 25.82 -8.87 3.16
CA VAL A 196 25.07 -10.07 2.75
C VAL A 196 25.54 -10.47 1.36
N SER A 197 25.67 -11.77 1.11
CA SER A 197 25.90 -12.32 -0.22
C SER A 197 24.83 -13.36 -0.56
N PHE A 198 24.54 -13.48 -1.85
CA PHE A 198 23.53 -14.40 -2.39
C PHE A 198 24.19 -15.43 -3.30
N THR A 199 23.68 -16.66 -3.30
CA THR A 199 24.23 -17.79 -4.07
C THR A 199 23.12 -18.66 -4.66
N ASP A 200 23.39 -19.22 -5.83
CA ASP A 200 22.64 -20.28 -6.51
C ASP A 200 22.92 -21.68 -5.93
N LYS A 201 24.01 -21.86 -5.19
CA LYS A 201 24.48 -23.16 -4.70
C LYS A 201 23.48 -23.82 -3.76
N GLY A 202 22.85 -24.89 -4.24
CA GLY A 202 21.84 -25.64 -3.49
C GLY A 202 20.54 -24.86 -3.32
N PHE A 203 20.21 -23.95 -4.25
CA PHE A 203 18.90 -23.31 -4.30
C PHE A 203 17.77 -24.35 -4.42
N GLY A 204 16.66 -24.09 -3.73
CA GLY A 204 15.50 -24.97 -3.62
C GLY A 204 14.64 -24.61 -2.42
N VAL A 205 13.44 -25.18 -2.34
CA VAL A 205 12.39 -24.79 -1.37
C VAL A 205 12.88 -24.81 0.09
N GLU A 206 13.68 -25.79 0.49
CA GLU A 206 14.20 -25.87 1.87
C GLU A 206 15.10 -24.68 2.24
N ARG A 207 15.81 -24.10 1.25
CA ARG A 207 16.67 -22.92 1.49
C ARG A 207 15.89 -21.62 1.44
N VAL A 208 14.82 -21.55 0.66
CA VAL A 208 13.86 -20.44 0.71
C VAL A 208 13.18 -20.41 2.09
N ARG A 209 12.82 -21.58 2.64
CA ARG A 209 12.35 -21.71 4.03
C ARG A 209 13.39 -21.24 5.05
N ASP A 210 14.65 -21.67 4.91
CA ASP A 210 15.73 -21.20 5.79
C ASP A 210 15.85 -19.67 5.78
N ASP A 211 15.81 -19.04 4.61
CA ASP A 211 15.91 -17.58 4.46
C ASP A 211 14.72 -16.85 5.12
N TYR A 212 13.50 -17.40 5.03
CA TYR A 212 12.34 -16.84 5.73
C TYR A 212 12.34 -17.10 7.24
N ARG A 213 12.86 -18.24 7.74
CA ARG A 213 13.12 -18.45 9.17
C ARG A 213 14.11 -17.42 9.71
N HIS A 214 15.18 -17.13 8.97
CA HIS A 214 16.13 -16.06 9.31
C HIS A 214 15.45 -14.67 9.29
N LEU A 215 14.56 -14.40 8.35
CA LEU A 215 13.75 -13.19 8.35
C LEU A 215 12.89 -13.07 9.61
N SER A 216 12.14 -14.11 9.99
CA SER A 216 11.33 -14.08 11.22
C SER A 216 12.18 -13.78 12.47
N ALA A 217 13.34 -14.45 12.60
CA ALA A 217 14.28 -14.20 13.70
C ALA A 217 14.76 -12.74 13.74
N VAL A 218 15.01 -12.13 12.57
CA VAL A 218 15.33 -10.72 12.40
C VAL A 218 14.16 -9.80 12.82
N LEU A 219 12.93 -10.07 12.37
CA LEU A 219 11.75 -9.24 12.68
C LEU A 219 11.45 -9.27 14.18
N ARG A 220 11.49 -10.46 14.79
CA ARG A 220 11.40 -10.63 16.26
C ARG A 220 12.52 -9.87 16.99
N SER A 221 13.72 -9.77 16.41
CA SER A 221 14.84 -9.03 16.98
C SER A 221 14.70 -7.51 16.85
N LEU A 222 14.13 -7.00 15.75
CA LEU A 222 13.78 -5.59 15.56
C LEU A 222 12.77 -5.12 16.61
N ILE A 223 11.70 -5.90 16.80
CA ILE A 223 10.63 -5.57 17.76
C ILE A 223 11.17 -5.54 19.19
N ARG A 224 11.98 -6.54 19.58
CA ARG A 224 12.68 -6.53 20.88
C ARG A 224 13.63 -5.33 21.02
N ALA A 225 14.36 -4.96 19.96
CA ALA A 225 15.29 -3.84 19.98
C ALA A 225 14.59 -2.47 20.13
N SER A 226 13.31 -2.35 19.73
CA SER A 226 12.48 -1.18 20.01
C SER A 226 11.73 -1.25 21.35
N GLY A 227 12.06 -2.19 22.24
CA GLY A 227 11.36 -2.40 23.51
C GLY A 227 9.98 -3.04 23.39
N GLY A 228 9.62 -3.59 22.22
CA GLY A 228 8.35 -4.27 22.00
C GLY A 228 8.31 -5.67 22.62
N ASP A 229 7.19 -5.99 23.29
CA ASP A 229 6.91 -7.30 23.88
C ASP A 229 6.28 -8.24 22.83
N LEU A 230 6.96 -9.34 22.51
CA LEU A 230 6.48 -10.32 21.52
C LEU A 230 5.20 -11.05 21.96
N ASN A 231 4.87 -11.06 23.25
CA ASN A 231 3.62 -11.64 23.73
C ASN A 231 2.41 -10.77 23.33
N ARG A 232 2.64 -9.48 23.06
CA ARG A 232 1.65 -8.47 22.67
C ARG A 232 1.54 -8.25 21.16
N LEU A 233 2.15 -9.11 20.34
CA LEU A 233 1.94 -9.04 18.89
C LEU A 233 0.45 -9.24 18.57
N PRO A 234 -0.12 -8.44 17.65
CA PRO A 234 -1.48 -8.67 17.15
C PRO A 234 -1.57 -10.07 16.52
N PRO A 235 -2.76 -10.70 16.51
CA PRO A 235 -2.93 -12.05 15.97
C PRO A 235 -2.46 -12.19 14.51
N ASP A 236 -2.81 -11.24 13.64
CA ASP A 236 -2.43 -11.30 12.21
C ASP A 236 -0.91 -11.29 12.00
N TYR A 237 -0.17 -10.44 12.72
CA TYR A 237 1.30 -10.44 12.64
C TYR A 237 1.94 -11.67 13.31
N ARG A 238 1.27 -12.30 14.29
CA ARG A 238 1.75 -13.55 14.90
C ARG A 238 1.67 -14.71 13.89
N GLU A 239 0.56 -14.82 13.19
CA GLU A 239 0.37 -15.81 12.12
C GLU A 239 1.27 -15.52 10.91
N PHE A 240 1.53 -14.25 10.57
CA PHE A 240 2.55 -13.90 9.58
C PHE A 240 3.96 -14.42 9.97
N LEU A 241 4.39 -14.27 11.22
CA LEU A 241 5.66 -14.84 11.67
C LEU A 241 5.65 -16.38 11.68
N ALA A 242 4.50 -17.01 11.95
CA ALA A 242 4.35 -18.46 11.85
C ALA A 242 4.42 -18.97 10.41
N LEU A 243 3.86 -18.23 9.44
CA LEU A 243 3.99 -18.50 8.00
C LEU A 243 5.47 -18.47 7.56
N LEU A 244 6.24 -17.48 8.00
CA LEU A 244 7.69 -17.40 7.74
C LEU A 244 8.50 -18.56 8.36
N GLU A 245 7.98 -19.15 9.44
CA GLU A 245 8.61 -20.26 10.17
C GLU A 245 8.16 -21.65 9.68
N SER A 246 7.20 -21.70 8.74
CA SER A 246 6.50 -22.92 8.32
C SER A 246 7.36 -23.89 7.49
N ASP A 247 7.41 -25.15 7.93
CA ASP A 247 7.97 -26.26 7.15
C ASP A 247 7.12 -26.62 5.92
N ALA A 248 5.87 -26.16 5.85
CA ALA A 248 4.97 -26.39 4.72
C ALA A 248 5.08 -25.33 3.62
N LEU A 249 5.78 -24.20 3.87
CA LEU A 249 5.89 -23.09 2.92
C LEU A 249 6.40 -23.56 1.55
N ALA A 250 5.65 -23.26 0.49
CA ALA A 250 5.99 -23.60 -0.89
C ALA A 250 6.50 -22.37 -1.66
N MET A 251 6.98 -22.56 -2.90
CA MET A 251 7.51 -21.45 -3.72
C MET A 251 6.40 -20.48 -4.16
N GLU A 252 5.20 -21.01 -4.41
CA GLU A 252 3.99 -20.26 -4.70
C GLU A 252 3.53 -19.37 -3.54
N ASP A 253 3.86 -19.73 -2.29
CA ASP A 253 3.53 -18.95 -1.10
C ASP A 253 4.35 -17.66 -0.99
N GLU A 254 5.46 -17.50 -1.74
CA GLU A 254 6.23 -16.25 -1.75
C GLU A 254 5.39 -15.03 -2.15
N PHE A 255 4.37 -15.21 -2.99
CA PHE A 255 3.42 -14.16 -3.34
C PHE A 255 2.62 -13.70 -2.11
N LEU A 256 2.08 -14.65 -1.35
CA LEU A 256 1.39 -14.41 -0.09
C LEU A 256 2.32 -13.80 0.96
N VAL A 257 3.54 -14.32 1.12
CA VAL A 257 4.49 -13.84 2.13
C VAL A 257 4.80 -12.35 1.95
N VAL A 258 5.06 -11.90 0.73
CA VAL A 258 5.33 -10.46 0.54
C VAL A 258 4.06 -9.62 0.61
N ASN A 259 2.92 -10.16 0.17
CA ASN A 259 1.62 -9.46 0.11
C ASN A 259 0.74 -9.59 1.35
N ASN A 260 1.25 -10.22 2.42
CA ASN A 260 0.45 -10.54 3.59
C ASN A 260 -0.24 -9.31 4.23
N ALA A 261 -1.52 -9.46 4.58
CA ALA A 261 -2.36 -8.40 5.15
C ALA A 261 -1.82 -7.79 6.45
N ALA A 262 -1.05 -8.54 7.26
CA ALA A 262 -0.38 -8.02 8.46
C ALA A 262 0.72 -6.98 8.15
N LEU A 263 1.11 -6.85 6.88
CA LEU A 263 2.10 -5.90 6.37
C LEU A 263 1.48 -4.64 5.76
N LEU A 264 0.13 -4.53 5.71
CA LEU A 264 -0.54 -3.37 5.13
C LEU A 264 -0.36 -2.12 6.02
N PRO A 265 -0.03 -0.95 5.45
CA PRO A 265 -0.20 0.32 6.13
C PRO A 265 -1.66 0.53 6.54
N MET A 266 -1.93 1.09 7.71
CA MET A 266 -3.31 1.21 8.25
C MET A 266 -4.25 1.88 7.25
N LYS A 267 -3.78 3.00 6.66
CA LYS A 267 -4.51 3.78 5.64
C LYS A 267 -4.93 3.01 4.37
N ASN A 268 -4.31 1.87 4.08
CA ASN A 268 -4.58 1.09 2.85
C ASN A 268 -5.47 -0.14 3.11
N ARG A 269 -5.73 -0.51 4.38
CA ARG A 269 -6.51 -1.71 4.74
C ARG A 269 -7.95 -1.66 4.22
N THR A 270 -8.55 -0.48 4.14
CA THR A 270 -9.87 -0.25 3.52
C THR A 270 -9.91 -0.74 2.07
N GLU A 271 -8.93 -0.34 1.24
CA GLU A 271 -8.90 -0.73 -0.17
C GLU A 271 -8.58 -2.23 -0.35
N ALA A 272 -7.66 -2.75 0.46
CA ALA A 272 -7.34 -4.18 0.46
C ALA A 272 -8.56 -5.04 0.81
N PHE A 273 -9.33 -4.65 1.84
CA PHE A 273 -10.58 -5.32 2.17
C PHE A 273 -11.57 -5.30 1.00
N LEU A 274 -11.74 -4.15 0.34
CA LEU A 274 -12.71 -4.01 -0.75
C LEU A 274 -12.36 -4.86 -1.98
N VAL A 275 -11.09 -4.99 -2.37
CA VAL A 275 -10.70 -5.85 -3.51
C VAL A 275 -10.86 -7.34 -3.19
N LEU A 276 -10.50 -7.79 -1.98
CA LEU A 276 -10.70 -9.17 -1.57
C LEU A 276 -12.19 -9.51 -1.40
N HIS A 277 -12.98 -8.59 -0.83
CA HIS A 277 -14.44 -8.70 -0.77
C HIS A 277 -15.06 -8.80 -2.18
N GLU A 278 -14.64 -7.96 -3.13
CA GLU A 278 -15.13 -8.02 -4.52
C GLU A 278 -14.81 -9.37 -5.17
N ARG A 279 -13.60 -9.91 -4.97
CA ARG A 279 -13.25 -11.25 -5.45
C ARG A 279 -14.15 -12.34 -4.85
N ILE A 280 -14.31 -12.37 -3.53
CA ILE A 280 -15.09 -13.40 -2.82
C ILE A 280 -16.59 -13.29 -3.12
N VAL A 281 -17.16 -12.10 -2.96
CA VAL A 281 -18.62 -11.93 -2.92
C VAL A 281 -19.21 -11.78 -4.32
N LYS A 282 -18.60 -10.95 -5.18
CA LYS A 282 -19.11 -10.63 -6.53
C LYS A 282 -18.52 -11.52 -7.61
N HIS A 283 -17.19 -11.64 -7.71
CA HIS A 283 -16.55 -12.42 -8.78
C HIS A 283 -16.90 -13.90 -8.64
N LEU A 284 -16.49 -14.53 -7.53
CA LEU A 284 -16.79 -15.94 -7.28
C LEU A 284 -18.30 -16.20 -7.13
N GLY A 285 -19.11 -15.25 -6.65
CA GLY A 285 -20.57 -15.36 -6.67
C GLY A 285 -21.17 -15.55 -8.07
N ARG A 286 -20.46 -15.11 -9.12
CA ARG A 286 -20.83 -15.23 -10.54
C ARG A 286 -20.09 -16.36 -11.26
N THR A 287 -18.81 -16.60 -10.96
CA THR A 287 -17.94 -17.53 -11.69
C THR A 287 -17.80 -18.91 -11.01
N ASP A 288 -17.67 -18.97 -9.69
CA ASP A 288 -17.56 -20.22 -8.93
C ASP A 288 -18.17 -20.09 -7.52
N ARG A 289 -19.46 -20.40 -7.44
CA ARG A 289 -20.22 -20.37 -6.18
C ARG A 289 -19.75 -21.43 -5.17
N ALA A 290 -19.08 -22.50 -5.63
CA ALA A 290 -18.56 -23.53 -4.74
C ALA A 290 -17.30 -23.02 -4.02
N LYS A 291 -16.39 -22.33 -4.72
CA LYS A 291 -15.28 -21.57 -4.11
C LYS A 291 -15.81 -20.53 -3.13
N LYS A 292 -16.75 -19.66 -3.54
CA LYS A 292 -17.38 -18.67 -2.62
C LYS A 292 -17.87 -19.35 -1.33
N LYS A 293 -18.60 -20.47 -1.45
CA LYS A 293 -19.11 -21.20 -0.27
C LYS A 293 -18.00 -21.78 0.62
N ARG A 294 -16.93 -22.35 0.05
CA ARG A 294 -15.79 -22.87 0.82
C ARG A 294 -15.03 -21.78 1.57
N ILE A 295 -14.81 -20.63 0.92
CA ILE A 295 -14.17 -19.47 1.56
C ILE A 295 -15.05 -18.95 2.70
N LEU A 296 -16.32 -18.65 2.44
CA LEU A 296 -17.23 -18.09 3.46
C LEU A 296 -17.42 -19.02 4.67
N ALA A 297 -17.41 -20.34 4.47
CA ALA A 297 -17.54 -21.33 5.55
C ALA A 297 -16.25 -21.51 6.40
N ARG A 298 -15.13 -20.88 6.02
CA ARG A 298 -13.84 -20.94 6.72
C ARG A 298 -13.41 -19.60 7.31
N LEU A 299 -14.19 -18.53 7.12
CA LEU A 299 -13.90 -17.21 7.68
C LEU A 299 -14.08 -17.18 9.22
N PRO A 300 -13.32 -16.32 9.92
CA PRO A 300 -13.34 -16.25 11.38
C PRO A 300 -14.61 -15.58 11.93
N TYR A 301 -14.73 -15.58 13.26
CA TYR A 301 -15.73 -14.85 14.05
C TYR A 301 -17.22 -15.20 13.80
N GLU A 302 -17.55 -16.32 13.14
CA GLU A 302 -18.94 -16.75 12.86
C GLU A 302 -19.85 -16.68 14.11
N LYS A 303 -19.30 -17.05 15.28
CA LYS A 303 -20.05 -17.25 16.52
C LYS A 303 -20.38 -15.95 17.27
N ASP A 304 -19.54 -14.94 17.14
CA ASP A 304 -19.49 -13.79 18.06
C ASP A 304 -19.44 -12.42 17.37
N TRP A 305 -19.14 -12.33 16.07
CA TRP A 305 -18.91 -11.05 15.40
C TRP A 305 -20.05 -10.04 15.58
N LEU A 306 -21.31 -10.48 15.55
CA LEU A 306 -22.47 -9.59 15.65
C LEU A 306 -22.62 -9.03 17.07
N ASP A 307 -22.21 -9.80 18.08
CA ASP A 307 -22.23 -9.36 19.47
C ASP A 307 -21.06 -8.41 19.77
N THR A 308 -19.88 -8.67 19.17
CA THR A 308 -18.75 -7.71 19.13
C THR A 308 -19.16 -6.40 18.46
N ALA A 309 -19.81 -6.45 17.29
CA ALA A 309 -20.27 -5.28 16.56
C ALA A 309 -21.30 -4.45 17.36
N ARG A 310 -22.18 -5.12 18.13
CA ARG A 310 -23.16 -4.48 19.02
C ARG A 310 -22.55 -3.87 20.27
N ALA A 311 -21.51 -4.49 20.81
CA ALA A 311 -20.79 -3.99 21.98
C ALA A 311 -19.93 -2.76 21.68
N ASN A 312 -19.39 -2.64 20.46
CA ASN A 312 -18.66 -1.45 20.02
C ASN A 312 -19.64 -0.31 19.65
N THR A 313 -19.65 0.76 20.44
CA THR A 313 -20.62 1.88 20.29
C THR A 313 -20.53 2.65 18.98
N LYS A 314 -19.43 2.55 18.23
CA LYS A 314 -19.27 3.17 16.90
C LYS A 314 -19.71 2.22 15.80
N ILE A 315 -19.28 0.96 15.82
CA ILE A 315 -19.71 -0.03 14.83
C ILE A 315 -21.22 -0.33 14.96
N ASN A 316 -21.77 -0.33 16.18
CA ASN A 316 -23.18 -0.60 16.44
C ASN A 316 -24.13 0.37 15.68
N GLN A 317 -23.68 1.58 15.33
CA GLN A 317 -24.44 2.55 14.51
C GLN A 317 -24.82 2.00 13.13
N TRP A 318 -24.04 1.05 12.62
CA TRP A 318 -24.23 0.34 11.36
C TRP A 318 -25.04 -0.96 11.48
N VAL A 319 -25.43 -1.33 12.71
CA VAL A 319 -26.11 -2.59 13.05
C VAL A 319 -27.54 -2.35 13.56
N VAL A 320 -27.77 -1.26 14.29
CA VAL A 320 -29.11 -0.89 14.80
C VAL A 320 -29.94 -0.14 13.77
N ASN A 321 -31.27 -0.32 13.81
CA ASN A 321 -32.25 0.43 13.01
C ASN A 321 -32.01 0.39 11.49
N VAL A 322 -31.43 -0.72 11.00
CA VAL A 322 -31.17 -0.98 9.59
C VAL A 322 -32.36 -1.67 8.93
N ASN A 323 -32.63 -1.38 7.66
CA ASN A 323 -33.73 -2.03 6.92
C ASN A 323 -33.52 -3.54 6.75
N ASN A 324 -32.26 -3.96 6.60
CA ASN A 324 -31.86 -5.34 6.36
C ASN A 324 -31.03 -5.83 7.54
N GLU A 325 -31.67 -6.55 8.47
CA GLU A 325 -31.00 -7.09 9.64
C GLU A 325 -29.82 -8.00 9.28
N TYR A 326 -28.79 -7.98 10.11
CA TYR A 326 -27.63 -8.87 9.98
C TYR A 326 -27.85 -10.15 10.79
N LYS A 327 -27.60 -11.29 10.16
CA LYS A 327 -27.62 -12.63 10.78
C LYS A 327 -26.20 -12.99 11.24
N ARG A 328 -26.06 -13.85 12.26
CA ARG A 328 -24.75 -14.40 12.67
C ARG A 328 -24.21 -15.36 11.60
N THR A 329 -23.64 -14.81 10.52
CA THR A 329 -23.01 -15.54 9.42
C THR A 329 -21.77 -14.78 8.94
N PRO A 330 -20.73 -15.44 8.38
CA PRO A 330 -19.56 -14.74 7.87
C PRO A 330 -19.86 -13.86 6.65
N GLY A 331 -20.87 -14.20 5.85
CA GLY A 331 -21.33 -13.36 4.74
C GLY A 331 -21.86 -12.00 5.22
N ASP A 332 -22.62 -11.97 6.31
CA ASP A 332 -23.13 -10.72 6.89
C ASP A 332 -22.04 -9.94 7.66
N LEU A 333 -20.99 -10.60 8.17
CA LEU A 333 -19.79 -9.92 8.68
C LEU A 333 -19.08 -9.15 7.56
N LEU A 334 -18.90 -9.79 6.40
CA LEU A 334 -18.35 -9.14 5.22
C LEU A 334 -19.26 -8.00 4.72
N ARG A 335 -20.59 -8.20 4.75
CA ARG A 335 -21.59 -7.17 4.39
C ARG A 335 -21.47 -5.92 5.29
N LEU A 336 -21.37 -6.12 6.61
CA LEU A 336 -21.17 -5.02 7.56
C LEU A 336 -19.86 -4.28 7.24
N ASN A 337 -18.75 -5.02 7.18
CA ASN A 337 -17.42 -4.45 6.92
C ASN A 337 -17.36 -3.69 5.59
N ARG A 338 -18.01 -4.20 4.53
CA ARG A 338 -18.14 -3.51 3.24
C ARG A 338 -18.96 -2.23 3.36
N ASN A 339 -20.06 -2.26 4.10
CA ASN A 339 -20.93 -1.09 4.27
C ASN A 339 -20.21 0.03 5.01
N VAL A 340 -19.60 -0.25 6.18
CA VAL A 340 -18.79 0.75 6.91
C VAL A 340 -17.70 1.35 6.01
N ARG A 341 -16.93 0.51 5.31
CA ARG A 341 -15.82 0.95 4.44
C ARG A 341 -16.23 1.69 3.18
N SER A 342 -17.41 1.42 2.63
CA SER A 342 -17.90 2.11 1.42
C SER A 342 -18.56 3.46 1.73
N HIS A 343 -18.86 3.73 3.00
CA HIS A 343 -19.73 4.82 3.44
C HIS A 343 -19.15 5.59 4.66
N LEU A 344 -17.81 5.55 4.83
CA LEU A 344 -17.05 6.09 5.98
C LEU A 344 -17.44 7.52 6.44
N HIS A 345 -17.92 8.36 5.53
CA HIS A 345 -18.30 9.74 5.82
C HIS A 345 -19.75 9.92 6.29
N GLU A 346 -20.62 8.90 6.18
CA GLU A 346 -22.06 9.04 6.54
C GLU A 346 -22.30 9.33 8.03
N TYR A 347 -21.33 9.01 8.90
CA TYR A 347 -21.39 9.24 10.35
C TYR A 347 -20.26 10.15 10.88
N ASN A 348 -19.50 10.82 10.00
CA ASN A 348 -18.26 11.53 10.35
C ASN A 348 -17.21 10.64 11.06
N ASP A 349 -17.14 9.36 10.69
CA ASP A 349 -16.29 8.32 11.31
C ASP A 349 -14.89 8.18 10.67
N GLY A 350 -14.59 9.02 9.68
CA GLY A 350 -13.52 8.82 8.69
C GLY A 350 -12.11 8.56 9.23
N ASP A 351 -11.74 9.13 10.37
CA ASP A 351 -10.34 9.19 10.80
C ASP A 351 -9.90 8.04 11.73
N GLY A 352 -10.82 7.17 12.16
CA GLY A 352 -10.51 6.09 13.12
C GLY A 352 -11.28 4.78 12.98
N ILE A 353 -12.31 4.73 12.14
CA ILE A 353 -13.16 3.52 12.03
C ILE A 353 -12.45 2.33 11.39
N GLU A 354 -11.50 2.52 10.47
CA GLU A 354 -10.70 1.42 9.92
C GLU A 354 -9.83 0.76 11.00
N GLU A 355 -9.23 1.56 11.89
CA GLU A 355 -8.47 1.05 13.04
C GLU A 355 -9.41 0.34 14.04
N ALA A 356 -10.64 0.81 14.22
CA ALA A 356 -11.65 0.12 15.01
C ALA A 356 -12.00 -1.26 14.42
N LEU A 357 -12.31 -1.33 13.11
CA LEU A 357 -12.62 -2.59 12.41
C LEU A 357 -11.46 -3.59 12.51
N TYR A 358 -10.22 -3.12 12.40
CA TYR A 358 -9.03 -3.95 12.60
C TYR A 358 -8.88 -4.42 14.05
N CYS A 359 -9.09 -3.56 15.04
CA CYS A 359 -8.94 -3.94 16.45
C CYS A 359 -10.04 -4.90 16.94
N GLU A 360 -11.23 -4.88 16.33
CA GLU A 360 -12.30 -5.85 16.62
C GLU A 360 -12.11 -7.19 15.89
N TRP A 361 -11.59 -7.16 14.65
CA TRP A 361 -11.44 -8.34 13.80
C TRP A 361 -10.06 -8.40 13.12
N PRO A 362 -8.97 -8.54 13.90
CA PRO A 362 -7.61 -8.42 13.37
C PRO A 362 -7.27 -9.45 12.30
N GLU A 363 -7.78 -10.67 12.42
CA GLU A 363 -7.47 -11.80 11.53
C GLU A 363 -8.30 -11.76 10.23
N LEU A 364 -9.43 -11.05 10.20
CA LEU A 364 -10.41 -11.12 9.10
C LEU A 364 -9.78 -10.87 7.72
N LEU A 365 -8.93 -9.86 7.60
CA LEU A 365 -8.32 -9.49 6.33
C LEU A 365 -7.25 -10.50 5.87
N MET A 366 -6.51 -11.07 6.82
CA MET A 366 -5.52 -12.12 6.60
C MET A 366 -6.18 -13.45 6.23
N ASP A 367 -7.28 -13.82 6.89
CA ASP A 367 -8.04 -15.03 6.53
C ASP A 367 -8.70 -14.90 5.17
N MET A 368 -9.25 -13.74 4.82
CA MET A 368 -9.74 -13.48 3.45
C MET A 368 -8.64 -13.69 2.40
N GLU A 369 -7.43 -13.19 2.67
CA GLU A 369 -6.27 -13.35 1.81
C GLU A 369 -5.82 -14.82 1.70
N TRP A 370 -5.58 -15.48 2.84
CA TRP A 370 -5.15 -16.88 2.92
C TRP A 370 -6.14 -17.83 2.24
N LEU A 371 -7.44 -17.62 2.43
CA LEU A 371 -8.47 -18.43 1.80
C LEU A 371 -8.50 -18.23 0.28
N LEU A 372 -8.35 -16.99 -0.21
CA LEU A 372 -8.20 -16.71 -1.64
C LEU A 372 -6.91 -17.31 -2.22
N HIS A 373 -5.81 -17.29 -1.48
CA HIS A 373 -4.55 -17.95 -1.88
C HIS A 373 -4.75 -19.47 -2.01
N SER A 374 -5.35 -20.10 -1.00
CA SER A 374 -5.62 -21.55 -0.97
C SER A 374 -6.58 -22.05 -2.06
N GLU A 375 -7.38 -21.15 -2.66
CA GLU A 375 -8.27 -21.44 -3.78
C GLU A 375 -7.71 -21.00 -5.14
N GLY A 376 -6.48 -20.47 -5.20
CA GLY A 376 -5.81 -20.01 -6.43
C GLY A 376 -6.34 -18.68 -6.97
N GLU A 377 -6.94 -17.85 -6.13
CA GLU A 377 -7.68 -16.63 -6.52
C GLU A 377 -6.96 -15.33 -6.18
N LEU A 378 -6.00 -15.34 -5.24
CA LEU A 378 -5.39 -14.13 -4.68
C LEU A 378 -4.63 -13.28 -5.71
N GLN A 379 -3.89 -13.90 -6.63
CA GLN A 379 -3.19 -13.18 -7.71
C GLN A 379 -4.16 -12.44 -8.64
N GLY A 380 -5.45 -12.82 -8.66
CA GLY A 380 -6.50 -12.15 -9.43
C GLY A 380 -7.16 -10.97 -8.71
N THR A 381 -6.54 -10.39 -7.67
CA THR A 381 -7.09 -9.25 -6.92
C THR A 381 -6.21 -8.00 -6.91
N ASP A 382 -5.04 -8.03 -7.56
CA ASP A 382 -4.08 -6.92 -7.61
C ASP A 382 -3.69 -6.38 -6.22
N ILE A 383 -3.64 -7.25 -5.20
CA ILE A 383 -3.42 -6.86 -3.79
C ILE A 383 -2.04 -6.23 -3.55
N GLU A 384 -1.04 -6.58 -4.37
CA GLU A 384 0.31 -6.00 -4.34
C GLU A 384 0.31 -4.47 -4.49
N ASN A 385 -0.67 -3.92 -5.22
CA ASN A 385 -0.84 -2.49 -5.44
C ASN A 385 -1.37 -1.75 -4.20
N LYS A 386 -1.76 -2.47 -3.14
CA LYS A 386 -2.32 -1.90 -1.90
C LYS A 386 -1.28 -1.62 -0.82
N PHE A 387 0.01 -1.72 -1.11
CA PHE A 387 1.07 -1.51 -0.11
C PHE A 387 1.80 -0.17 -0.19
N GLY A 388 1.63 0.58 -1.30
CA GLY A 388 2.25 1.89 -1.53
C GLY A 388 3.60 1.80 -2.24
#